data_AF-A0A352BGN8-F1
#
_entry.id   AF-A0A352BGN8-F1
#
_cell.length_a   1.000
_cell.length_b   1.000
_cell.length_c   1.000
_cell.angle_alpha   90.00
_cell.angle_beta   90.00
_cell.angle_gamma   90.00
#
_symmetry.space_group_name_H-M   'P 1'
#
loop_
_entity.id
_entity.type
_entity.pdbx_description
1 polymer ?
#
loop_
_entity_poly.entity_id
_entity_poly.type
_entity_poly.pdbx_seq_one_letter_code
_entity_poly.pdbx_strand_id
1 'polypeptide(L)'
;MKSEVNMKDYREYNLGSTMIKRAKELDKDSSEFKQMCTNVIETNDAELNYLFARDVEGAPAKKHGEVVLRSKDPSLNYLFATEVVGADIEAHKDVIAQSGDKFFLQKLIYETTPIDELEL
;
A
#
# COMPACT_ATOMS: atom_id res chain seq x y z
N MET A 1 -14.28 -16.09 28.32
CA MET A 1 -14.56 -16.43 26.91
C MET A 1 -13.26 -16.15 26.16
N LYS A 2 -12.46 -17.18 25.83
CA LYS A 2 -11.25 -16.98 25.02
C LYS A 2 -11.72 -16.82 23.59
N SER A 3 -11.54 -15.63 23.03
CA SER A 3 -11.78 -15.37 21.61
C SER A 3 -10.88 -16.30 20.81
N GLU A 4 -11.48 -17.21 20.05
CA GLU A 4 -10.79 -17.95 19.00
C GLU A 4 -10.34 -16.93 17.96
N VAL A 5 -9.09 -16.47 18.11
CA VAL A 5 -8.42 -15.74 17.03
C VAL A 5 -8.42 -16.70 15.84
N ASN A 6 -9.11 -16.31 14.76
CA ASN A 6 -9.24 -17.09 13.55
C ASN A 6 -7.84 -17.49 13.05
N MET A 7 -7.57 -18.80 13.05
CA MET A 7 -6.24 -19.34 12.78
C MET A 7 -5.79 -19.11 11.32
N LYS A 8 -6.73 -18.78 10.41
CA LYS A 8 -6.42 -18.37 9.03
C LYS A 8 -5.80 -16.98 9.00
N ASP A 9 -6.42 -16.02 9.68
CA ASP A 9 -5.94 -14.63 9.75
C ASP A 9 -4.54 -14.56 10.36
N TYR A 10 -4.24 -15.41 11.36
CA TYR A 10 -2.89 -15.50 11.95
C TYR A 10 -1.86 -16.11 10.99
N ARG A 11 -2.23 -17.09 10.15
CA ARG A 11 -1.30 -17.68 9.17
C ARG A 11 -1.03 -16.74 8.01
N GLU A 12 -2.05 -16.04 7.51
CA GLU A 12 -1.94 -15.04 6.44
C GLU A 12 -1.10 -13.84 6.90
N TYR A 13 -1.34 -13.35 8.13
CA TYR A 13 -0.50 -12.31 8.76
C TYR A 13 0.96 -12.76 8.91
N ASN A 14 1.20 -13.99 9.37
CA ASN A 14 2.56 -14.53 9.47
C ASN A 14 3.21 -14.66 8.09
N LEU A 15 2.46 -15.05 7.05
CA LEU A 15 2.98 -15.21 5.70
C LEU A 15 3.40 -13.85 5.11
N GLY A 16 2.56 -12.81 5.24
CA GLY A 16 2.91 -11.44 4.82
C GLY A 16 4.15 -10.91 5.52
N SER A 17 4.22 -11.08 6.85
CA SER A 17 5.41 -10.67 7.63
C SER A 17 6.68 -11.44 7.25
N THR A 18 6.55 -12.71 6.88
CA THR A 18 7.69 -13.55 6.45
C THR A 18 8.15 -13.14 5.06
N MET A 19 7.21 -12.82 4.16
CA MET A 19 7.51 -12.35 2.82
C MET A 19 8.28 -11.03 2.85
N ILE A 20 7.81 -10.03 3.60
CA ILE A 20 8.48 -8.74 3.71
C ILE A 20 9.91 -8.89 4.27
N LYS A 21 10.10 -9.71 5.31
CA LYS A 21 11.43 -9.98 5.87
C LYS A 21 12.39 -10.58 4.84
N ARG A 22 11.95 -11.61 4.11
CA ARG A 22 12.78 -12.23 3.07
C ARG A 22 13.11 -11.25 1.95
N ALA A 23 12.15 -10.46 1.49
CA ALA A 23 12.37 -9.49 0.41
C ALA A 23 13.44 -8.46 0.77
N LYS A 24 13.50 -8.02 2.04
CA LYS A 24 14.51 -7.08 2.55
C LYS A 24 15.94 -7.62 2.56
N GLU A 25 16.11 -8.93 2.51
CA GLU A 25 17.44 -9.58 2.50
C GLU A 25 17.95 -9.85 1.08
N LEU A 26 17.10 -9.68 0.07
CA LEU A 26 17.43 -9.94 -1.31
C LEU A 26 18.06 -8.71 -1.98
N ASP A 27 18.95 -8.97 -2.92
CA ASP A 27 19.35 -7.95 -3.90
C ASP A 27 18.11 -7.58 -4.74
N LYS A 28 17.76 -6.30 -4.77
CA LYS A 28 16.59 -5.76 -5.48
C LYS A 28 16.63 -6.01 -6.99
N ASP A 29 17.81 -6.21 -7.54
CA ASP A 29 17.98 -6.52 -8.96
C ASP A 29 17.91 -8.02 -9.27
N SER A 30 17.93 -8.88 -8.24
CA SER A 30 17.86 -10.33 -8.40
C SER A 30 16.53 -10.80 -8.99
N SER A 31 16.58 -11.94 -9.70
CA SER A 31 15.36 -12.59 -10.21
C SER A 31 14.44 -13.06 -9.09
N GLU A 32 15.00 -13.47 -7.94
CA GLU A 32 14.21 -13.90 -6.78
C GLU A 32 13.38 -12.74 -6.22
N PHE A 33 13.98 -11.56 -6.05
CA PHE A 33 13.27 -10.37 -5.59
C PHE A 33 12.14 -9.97 -6.55
N LYS A 34 12.42 -9.97 -7.86
CA LYS A 34 11.43 -9.62 -8.90
C LYS A 34 10.27 -10.62 -8.93
N GLN A 35 10.56 -11.91 -8.78
CA GLN A 35 9.53 -12.94 -8.67
C GLN A 35 8.69 -12.75 -7.42
N MET A 36 9.33 -12.41 -6.30
CA MET A 36 8.64 -12.17 -5.03
C MET A 36 7.68 -10.99 -5.10
N CYS A 37 8.10 -9.87 -5.72
CA CYS A 37 7.21 -8.74 -5.98
C CYS A 37 5.99 -9.17 -6.80
N THR A 38 6.21 -9.98 -7.85
CA THR A 38 5.14 -10.51 -8.72
C THR A 38 4.16 -11.36 -7.91
N ASN A 39 4.66 -12.28 -7.08
CA ASN A 39 3.82 -13.13 -6.25
C ASN A 39 2.94 -12.31 -5.29
N VAL A 40 3.49 -11.24 -4.70
CA VAL A 40 2.73 -10.34 -3.80
C VAL A 40 1.66 -9.56 -4.57
N ILE A 41 1.96 -9.08 -5.78
CA ILE A 41 0.97 -8.39 -6.63
C ILE A 41 -0.18 -9.33 -6.99
N GLU A 42 0.12 -10.59 -7.29
CA GLU A 42 -0.85 -11.60 -7.71
C GLU A 42 -1.76 -12.09 -6.58
N THR A 43 -1.43 -11.84 -5.30
CA THR A 43 -2.37 -12.12 -4.20
C THR A 43 -3.63 -11.26 -4.28
N ASN A 44 -3.55 -10.10 -4.95
CA ASN A 44 -4.58 -9.06 -4.97
C ASN A 44 -5.01 -8.58 -3.57
N ASP A 45 -4.23 -8.85 -2.54
CA ASP A 45 -4.43 -8.34 -1.19
C ASP A 45 -3.90 -6.91 -1.13
N ALA A 46 -4.79 -5.94 -1.02
CA ALA A 46 -4.43 -4.53 -1.03
C ALA A 46 -3.59 -4.12 0.19
N GLU A 47 -3.84 -4.69 1.37
CA GLU A 47 -3.09 -4.38 2.58
C GLU A 47 -1.67 -4.93 2.48
N LEU A 48 -1.51 -6.19 2.03
CA LEU A 48 -0.19 -6.76 1.81
C LEU A 48 0.59 -6.00 0.73
N ASN A 49 -0.06 -5.59 -0.35
CA ASN A 49 0.57 -4.81 -1.42
C ASN A 49 1.03 -3.43 -0.93
N TYR A 50 0.22 -2.77 -0.10
CA TYR A 50 0.60 -1.53 0.57
C TYR A 50 1.82 -1.74 1.49
N LEU A 51 1.74 -2.68 2.44
CA LEU A 51 2.81 -2.95 3.39
C LEU A 51 4.11 -3.33 2.69
N PHE A 52 4.04 -4.14 1.63
CA PHE A 52 5.21 -4.55 0.87
C PHE A 52 5.84 -3.36 0.14
N ALA A 53 5.05 -2.54 -0.56
CA ALA A 53 5.57 -1.38 -1.29
C ALA A 53 6.15 -0.30 -0.35
N ARG A 54 5.57 -0.13 0.84
CA ARG A 54 6.05 0.80 1.86
C ARG A 54 7.37 0.32 2.48
N ASP A 55 7.44 -0.97 2.83
CA ASP A 55 8.53 -1.47 3.67
C ASP A 55 9.71 -2.05 2.88
N VAL A 56 9.54 -2.43 1.62
CA VAL A 56 10.56 -3.12 0.82
C VAL A 56 11.16 -2.17 -0.22
N GLU A 57 12.41 -1.77 0.00
CA GLU A 57 13.14 -0.91 -0.94
C GLU A 57 13.24 -1.56 -2.34
N GLY A 58 12.98 -0.78 -3.38
CA GLY A 58 13.05 -1.25 -4.77
C GLY A 58 11.81 -1.99 -5.25
N ALA A 59 10.81 -2.22 -4.38
CA ALA A 59 9.52 -2.74 -4.81
C ALA A 59 8.85 -1.78 -5.83
N PRO A 60 8.21 -2.30 -6.88
CA PRO A 60 7.64 -1.47 -7.94
C PRO A 60 6.34 -0.79 -7.47
N ALA A 61 6.47 0.39 -6.84
CA ALA A 61 5.37 1.14 -6.25
C ALA A 61 4.14 1.24 -7.16
N LYS A 62 4.32 1.56 -8.45
CA LYS A 62 3.23 1.63 -9.43
C LYS A 62 2.39 0.34 -9.50
N LYS A 63 3.03 -0.84 -9.55
CA LYS A 63 2.32 -2.12 -9.71
C LYS A 63 1.57 -2.51 -8.43
N HIS A 64 2.17 -2.28 -7.27
CA HIS A 64 1.49 -2.48 -6.00
C HIS A 64 0.34 -1.47 -5.81
N GLY A 65 0.55 -0.22 -6.22
CA GLY A 65 -0.45 0.84 -6.21
C GLY A 65 -1.67 0.50 -7.07
N GLU A 66 -1.50 -0.14 -8.23
CA GLU A 66 -2.61 -0.63 -9.05
C GLU A 66 -3.51 -1.64 -8.30
N VAL A 67 -2.96 -2.46 -7.40
CA VAL A 67 -3.76 -3.35 -6.55
C VAL A 67 -4.55 -2.55 -5.52
N VAL A 68 -3.90 -1.56 -4.89
CA VAL A 68 -4.54 -0.69 -3.88
C VAL A 68 -5.63 0.20 -4.49
N LEU A 69 -5.42 0.74 -5.68
CA LEU A 69 -6.45 1.50 -6.41
C LEU A 69 -7.69 0.65 -6.67
N ARG A 70 -7.53 -0.64 -7.01
CA ARG A 70 -8.64 -1.57 -7.25
C ARG A 70 -9.44 -1.90 -5.99
N SER A 71 -8.85 -1.78 -4.79
CA SER A 71 -9.57 -2.03 -3.53
C SER A 71 -10.66 -1.00 -3.28
N LYS A 72 -10.47 0.22 -3.80
CA LYS A 72 -11.33 1.40 -3.58
C LYS A 72 -11.48 1.78 -2.09
N ASP A 73 -10.63 1.25 -1.21
CA ASP A 73 -10.62 1.61 0.19
C ASP A 73 -9.95 2.99 0.35
N PRO A 74 -10.67 4.02 0.80
CA PRO A 74 -10.12 5.38 0.86
C PRO A 74 -8.97 5.50 1.87
N SER A 75 -8.99 4.72 2.96
CA SER A 75 -7.92 4.77 3.96
C SER A 75 -6.62 4.17 3.42
N LEU A 76 -6.68 3.03 2.73
CA LEU A 76 -5.51 2.40 2.13
C LEU A 76 -4.97 3.24 0.96
N ASN A 77 -5.84 3.84 0.16
CA ASN A 77 -5.42 4.73 -0.92
C ASN A 77 -4.73 5.99 -0.37
N TYR A 78 -5.22 6.54 0.74
CA TYR A 78 -4.57 7.65 1.44
C TYR A 78 -3.19 7.24 1.97
N LEU A 79 -3.11 6.13 2.70
CA LEU A 79 -1.84 5.63 3.27
C LEU A 79 -0.81 5.32 2.19
N PHE A 80 -1.23 4.72 1.07
CA PHE A 80 -0.32 4.42 -0.03
C PHE A 80 0.23 5.69 -0.67
N ALA A 81 -0.63 6.69 -0.91
CA ALA A 81 -0.23 7.96 -1.52
C ALA A 81 0.79 8.74 -0.68
N THR A 82 0.71 8.65 0.66
CA THR A 82 1.54 9.45 1.56
C THR A 82 2.77 8.70 2.09
N GLU A 83 2.70 7.37 2.22
CA GLU A 83 3.78 6.58 2.84
C GLU A 83 4.65 5.82 1.83
N VAL A 84 4.22 5.64 0.57
CA VAL A 84 4.98 4.89 -0.43
C VAL A 84 5.74 5.83 -1.38
N VAL A 85 7.07 5.71 -1.37
CA VAL A 85 7.93 6.47 -2.29
C VAL A 85 7.63 6.08 -3.73
N GLY A 86 7.33 7.08 -4.57
CA GLY A 86 6.99 6.89 -5.97
C GLY A 86 5.52 6.49 -6.21
N ALA A 87 4.64 6.64 -5.22
CA ALA A 87 3.21 6.53 -5.41
C ALA A 87 2.66 7.60 -6.37
N ASP A 88 1.61 7.23 -7.11
CA ASP A 88 0.84 8.15 -7.96
C ASP A 88 -0.25 8.82 -7.10
N ILE A 89 0.12 9.92 -6.44
CA ILE A 89 -0.74 10.65 -5.51
C ILE A 89 -2.07 11.04 -6.16
N GLU A 90 -2.04 11.48 -7.42
CA GLU A 90 -3.25 11.93 -8.13
C GLU A 90 -4.21 10.77 -8.38
N ALA A 91 -3.72 9.61 -8.82
CA ALA A 91 -4.57 8.43 -9.00
C ALA A 91 -5.24 7.99 -7.69
N HIS A 92 -4.51 8.00 -6.58
CA HIS A 92 -5.07 7.65 -5.27
C HIS A 92 -6.05 8.70 -4.76
N LYS A 93 -5.77 9.99 -4.97
CA LYS A 93 -6.68 11.11 -4.66
C LYS A 93 -8.02 10.96 -5.38
N ASP A 94 -7.99 10.60 -6.66
CA ASP A 94 -9.20 10.39 -7.47
C ASP A 94 -10.07 9.26 -6.91
N VAL A 95 -9.47 8.15 -6.46
CA VAL A 95 -10.20 7.05 -5.81
C VAL A 95 -10.82 7.49 -4.50
N ILE A 96 -10.09 8.24 -3.66
CA ILE A 96 -10.62 8.79 -2.41
C ILE A 96 -11.79 9.74 -2.68
N ALA A 97 -11.66 10.64 -3.65
CA ALA A 97 -12.74 11.56 -4.03
C ALA A 97 -13.99 10.80 -4.48
N GLN A 98 -13.83 9.76 -5.29
CA GLN A 98 -14.94 8.90 -5.75
C GLN A 98 -15.62 8.12 -4.62
N SER A 99 -14.91 7.80 -3.53
CA SER A 99 -15.49 7.13 -2.37
C SER A 99 -16.48 8.01 -1.59
N GLY A 100 -16.38 9.34 -1.75
CA GLY A 100 -17.14 10.31 -0.97
C GLY A 100 -16.59 10.55 0.44
N ASP A 101 -15.47 9.93 0.82
CA ASP A 101 -14.82 10.15 2.11
C ASP A 101 -14.06 11.49 2.12
N LYS A 102 -14.72 12.51 2.65
CA LYS A 102 -14.17 13.86 2.74
C LYS A 102 -13.00 13.96 3.71
N PHE A 103 -12.93 13.10 4.73
CA PHE A 103 -11.86 13.18 5.73
C PHE A 103 -10.53 12.83 5.08
N PHE A 104 -10.44 11.68 4.42
CA PHE A 104 -9.20 11.28 3.73
C PHE A 104 -8.86 12.20 2.56
N LEU A 105 -9.87 12.69 1.82
CA LEU A 105 -9.63 13.63 0.72
C LEU A 105 -8.99 14.93 1.21
N GLN A 106 -9.58 15.56 2.23
CA GLN A 106 -9.06 16.82 2.79
C GLN A 106 -7.70 16.62 3.43
N LYS A 107 -7.51 15.50 4.14
CA LYS A 107 -6.23 15.16 4.77
C LYS A 107 -5.14 14.99 3.72
N LEU A 108 -5.41 14.27 2.62
CA LEU A 108 -4.44 14.09 1.53
C LEU A 108 -4.08 15.44 0.91
N ILE A 109 -5.08 16.27 0.56
CA ILE A 109 -4.85 17.60 -0.03
C ILE A 109 -3.96 18.43 0.89
N TYR A 110 -4.25 18.48 2.19
CA TYR A 110 -3.46 19.25 3.13
C TYR A 110 -2.00 18.78 3.21
N GLU A 111 -1.75 17.48 3.14
CA GLU A 111 -0.41 16.90 3.27
C GLU A 111 0.41 16.92 1.98
N THR A 112 -0.25 17.01 0.81
CA THR A 112 0.42 16.96 -0.50
C THR A 112 0.41 18.28 -1.26
N THR A 113 -0.39 19.27 -0.83
CA THR A 113 -0.40 20.61 -1.42
C THR A 113 0.74 21.45 -0.82
N PRO A 114 1.58 22.09 -1.63
CA PRO A 114 2.55 23.08 -1.16
C PRO A 114 1.87 24.18 -0.33
N ILE A 115 2.49 24.59 0.78
CA ILE A 115 1.89 25.55 1.74
C ILE A 115 1.56 26.89 1.08
N ASP A 116 2.30 27.30 0.06
CA ASP A 116 2.09 28.52 -0.72
C ASP A 116 0.88 28.48 -1.65
N GLU A 117 0.29 27.29 -1.88
CA GLU A 117 -0.93 27.10 -2.66
C GLU A 117 -2.20 26.99 -1.77
N LEU A 118 -2.05 26.98 -0.45
CA LEU A 118 -3.18 27.01 0.49
C LEU A 118 -3.64 28.47 0.68
N GLU A 119 -4.76 28.85 0.04
CA GLU A 119 -5.45 30.12 0.35
C GLU A 119 -6.01 30.06 1.78
N LEU A 120 -5.28 30.66 2.75
CA LEU A 120 -5.66 30.82 4.16
C LEU A 120 -6.60 32.01 4.38
#